data_AF-A0A1N7PM87-F1
#
_entry.id   AF-A0A1N7PM87-F1
#
_cell.length_a   1.000
_cell.length_b   1.000
_cell.length_c   1.000
_cell.angle_alpha   90.00
_cell.angle_beta   90.00
_cell.angle_gamma   90.00
#
_symmetry.space_group_name_H-M   'P 1'
#
loop_
_entity.id
_entity.type
_entity.pdbx_description
1 polymer ?
#
loop_
_entity_poly.entity_id
_entity_poly.type
_entity_poly.pdbx_seq_one_letter_code
_entity_poly.pdbx_strand_id
1 'polypeptide(L)'
;MSSRKAILIKKSENGRKAIYIDADNADEIKSFISANPTIQEKFKLITRLILEENRPPRDLYDKENFEKGCEHVTAMKPAKGKSNPRIYCQQFAREDKQLYVIIMAELLQKKTSQGLSKKEKQIIRRVASYTYEFED
;
A
#
# COMPACT_ATOMS: atom_id res chain seq x y z
N MET A 1 2.25 -2.15 22.45
CA MET A 1 1.86 -1.67 21.10
C MET A 1 0.56 -2.38 20.76
N SER A 2 -0.48 -1.65 20.36
CA SER A 2 -1.73 -2.29 19.92
C SER A 2 -1.52 -2.82 18.50
N SER A 3 -1.83 -4.08 18.27
CA SER A 3 -1.96 -4.65 16.93
C SER A 3 -3.15 -4.01 16.23
N ARG A 4 -2.99 -3.72 14.93
CA ARG A 4 -4.05 -3.26 14.02
C ARG A 4 -4.62 -4.47 13.28
N LYS A 5 -5.83 -4.37 12.73
CA LYS A 5 -6.39 -5.46 11.92
C LYS A 5 -6.13 -5.25 10.44
N ALA A 6 -5.74 -6.32 9.74
CA ALA A 6 -5.57 -6.35 8.28
C ALA A 6 -6.66 -7.21 7.64
N ILE A 7 -7.50 -6.59 6.81
CA ILE A 7 -8.64 -7.23 6.14
C ILE A 7 -8.23 -7.63 4.73
N LEU A 8 -8.48 -8.88 4.33
CA LEU A 8 -8.13 -9.35 3.01
C LEU A 8 -8.92 -8.61 1.91
N ILE A 9 -8.21 -8.14 0.87
CA ILE A 9 -8.81 -7.54 -0.32
C ILE A 9 -8.73 -8.46 -1.52
N LYS A 10 -7.56 -9.04 -1.78
CA LYS A 10 -7.34 -9.91 -2.94
C LYS A 10 -6.14 -10.82 -2.74
N LYS A 11 -6.22 -12.06 -3.23
CA LYS A 11 -5.09 -13.00 -3.32
C LYS A 11 -4.67 -13.17 -4.79
N SER A 12 -3.41 -13.53 -5.01
CA SER A 12 -2.96 -13.96 -6.33
C SER A 12 -3.54 -15.31 -6.69
N GLU A 13 -3.60 -15.63 -7.99
CA GLU A 13 -4.16 -16.91 -8.47
C GLU A 13 -3.42 -18.12 -7.89
N ASN A 14 -2.10 -18.00 -7.75
CA ASN A 14 -1.25 -19.04 -7.16
C ASN A 14 -1.22 -19.04 -5.61
N GLY A 15 -1.97 -18.13 -4.95
CA GLY A 15 -2.05 -18.02 -3.50
C GLY A 15 -0.78 -17.53 -2.79
N ARG A 16 0.29 -17.17 -3.51
CA ARG A 16 1.58 -16.77 -2.93
C ARG A 16 1.64 -15.29 -2.54
N LYS A 17 0.67 -14.49 -2.96
CA LYS A 17 0.58 -13.07 -2.65
C LYS A 17 -0.81 -12.68 -2.21
N ALA A 18 -0.88 -11.67 -1.36
CA ALA A 18 -2.14 -11.10 -0.93
C ALA A 18 -2.01 -9.61 -0.66
N ILE A 19 -3.07 -8.88 -1.04
CA ILE A 19 -3.26 -7.48 -0.69
C ILE A 19 -4.33 -7.42 0.40
N TYR A 20 -4.00 -6.72 1.47
CA TYR A 20 -4.88 -6.40 2.59
C TYR A 20 -5.05 -4.90 2.71
N ILE A 21 -6.00 -4.51 3.54
CA ILE A 21 -6.24 -3.13 3.94
C ILE A 21 -6.22 -3.04 5.46
N ASP A 22 -5.61 -1.98 5.98
CA ASP A 22 -5.68 -1.63 7.39
C ASP A 22 -7.13 -1.28 7.77
N ALA A 23 -7.67 -1.93 8.80
CA ALA A 23 -9.07 -1.80 9.18
C ALA A 23 -9.43 -0.37 9.61
N ASP A 24 -8.57 0.31 10.38
CA ASP A 24 -8.87 1.66 10.88
C ASP A 24 -8.91 2.68 9.74
N ASN A 25 -8.13 2.46 8.68
CA ASN A 25 -8.07 3.34 7.50
C ASN A 25 -8.86 2.79 6.30
N ALA A 26 -9.59 1.70 6.48
CA ALA A 26 -10.22 0.98 5.37
C ALA A 26 -11.25 1.84 4.63
N ASP A 27 -12.11 2.54 5.38
CA ASP A 27 -13.19 3.33 4.81
C ASP A 27 -12.66 4.52 4.00
N GLU A 28 -11.61 5.20 4.49
CA GLU A 28 -10.98 6.31 3.76
C GLU A 28 -10.36 5.80 2.44
N ILE A 29 -9.57 4.73 2.50
CA ILE A 29 -8.87 4.19 1.34
C ILE A 29 -9.88 3.62 0.32
N LYS A 30 -10.89 2.87 0.77
CA LYS A 30 -11.96 2.34 -0.10
C LYS A 30 -12.72 3.46 -0.78
N SER A 31 -13.13 4.48 -0.02
CA SER A 31 -13.85 5.64 -0.54
C SER A 31 -13.02 6.40 -1.57
N PHE A 32 -11.71 6.58 -1.32
CA PHE A 32 -10.81 7.20 -2.27
C PHE A 32 -10.69 6.39 -3.58
N ILE A 33 -10.57 5.06 -3.48
CA ILE A 33 -10.44 4.19 -4.65
C ILE A 33 -11.73 4.20 -5.49
N SER A 34 -12.90 4.19 -4.85
CA SER A 34 -14.20 4.15 -5.53
C SER A 34 -14.70 5.52 -6.00
N ALA A 35 -14.18 6.62 -5.45
CA ALA A 35 -14.63 7.98 -5.78
C ALA A 35 -14.42 8.37 -7.26
N ASN A 36 -13.48 7.74 -7.97
CA ASN A 36 -13.21 8.06 -9.37
C ASN A 36 -12.92 6.80 -10.20
N PRO A 37 -13.66 6.54 -11.30
CA PRO A 37 -13.44 5.38 -12.17
C PRO A 37 -12.00 5.25 -12.67
N THR A 38 -11.32 6.35 -12.97
CA THR A 38 -9.92 6.35 -13.41
C THR A 38 -8.98 5.86 -12.30
N ILE A 39 -9.22 6.28 -11.05
CA ILE A 39 -8.44 5.81 -9.89
C ILE A 39 -8.72 4.33 -9.66
N GLN A 40 -9.97 3.92 -9.74
CA GLN A 40 -10.38 2.53 -9.58
C GLN A 40 -9.71 1.62 -10.62
N GLU A 41 -9.73 1.99 -11.90
CA GLU A 41 -9.06 1.22 -12.97
C GLU A 41 -7.55 1.19 -12.78
N LYS A 42 -6.94 2.31 -12.37
CA LYS A 42 -5.51 2.32 -12.08
C LYS A 42 -5.15 1.45 -10.88
N PHE A 43 -5.99 1.42 -9.85
CA PHE A 43 -5.83 0.54 -8.71
C PHE A 43 -5.94 -0.94 -9.12
N LYS A 44 -6.93 -1.30 -9.95
CA LYS A 44 -7.04 -2.66 -10.52
C LYS A 44 -5.76 -3.06 -11.28
N LEU A 45 -5.21 -2.15 -12.10
CA LEU A 45 -3.96 -2.40 -12.80
C LEU A 45 -2.78 -2.62 -11.83
N ILE A 46 -2.62 -1.73 -10.84
CA ILE A 46 -1.54 -1.84 -9.83
C ILE A 46 -1.61 -3.17 -9.10
N THR A 47 -2.81 -3.53 -8.61
CA THR A 47 -3.00 -4.79 -7.88
C THR A 47 -2.71 -6.01 -8.75
N ARG A 48 -3.13 -6.02 -10.03
CA ARG A 48 -2.79 -7.09 -10.98
C ARG A 48 -1.27 -7.22 -11.19
N LEU A 49 -0.59 -6.11 -11.43
CA LEU A 49 0.87 -6.10 -11.65
C LEU A 49 1.65 -6.62 -10.44
N ILE A 50 1.17 -6.29 -9.25
CA ILE A 50 1.75 -6.72 -7.98
C ILE A 50 1.54 -8.22 -7.74
N LEU A 51 0.30 -8.69 -7.92
CA LEU A 51 -0.12 -10.05 -7.56
C LEU A 51 0.36 -11.08 -8.59
N GLU A 52 0.25 -10.77 -9.88
CA GLU A 52 0.46 -11.76 -10.95
C GLU A 52 1.76 -11.55 -11.73
N GLU A 53 2.16 -10.31 -11.99
CA GLU A 53 3.27 -10.03 -12.91
C GLU A 53 4.62 -9.81 -12.22
N ASN A 54 4.64 -9.62 -10.89
CA ASN A 54 5.84 -9.36 -10.07
C ASN A 54 6.72 -8.20 -10.53
N ARG A 55 6.23 -7.33 -11.43
CA ARG A 55 7.00 -6.27 -12.08
C ARG A 55 6.20 -4.96 -12.19
N PRO A 56 5.62 -4.44 -11.09
CA PRO A 56 4.97 -3.15 -11.17
C PRO A 56 6.01 -2.05 -11.47
N PRO A 57 5.79 -1.17 -12.46
CA PRO A 57 6.67 -0.04 -12.71
C PRO A 57 6.79 0.87 -11.49
N ARG A 58 7.97 1.45 -11.26
CA ARG A 58 8.23 2.38 -10.13
C ARG A 58 7.32 3.61 -10.11
N ASP A 59 6.76 3.98 -11.26
CA ASP A 59 5.77 5.06 -11.37
C ASP A 59 4.41 4.70 -10.80
N LEU A 60 4.13 3.41 -10.61
CA LEU A 60 2.87 2.86 -10.13
C LEU A 60 2.99 2.27 -8.72
N TYR A 61 4.12 1.64 -8.40
CA TYR A 61 4.40 1.07 -7.08
C TYR A 61 5.90 1.08 -6.83
N ASP A 62 6.34 1.60 -5.69
CA ASP A 62 7.77 1.76 -5.40
C ASP A 62 8.07 1.74 -3.92
N LYS A 63 9.34 1.53 -3.56
CA LYS A 63 9.81 1.58 -2.18
C LYS A 63 9.93 3.02 -1.70
N GLU A 64 9.59 3.25 -0.43
CA GLU A 64 9.71 4.53 0.27
C GLU A 64 10.81 4.44 1.35
N ASN A 65 11.92 3.78 1.01
CA ASN A 65 13.06 3.50 1.88
C ASN A 65 14.01 4.71 1.96
N PHE A 66 13.62 5.75 2.69
CA PHE A 66 14.44 6.95 2.84
C PHE A 66 15.36 6.93 4.07
N GLU A 67 15.13 6.01 5.02
CA GLU A 67 15.94 5.82 6.23
C GLU A 67 15.82 4.39 6.77
N LYS A 68 16.73 4.03 7.68
CA LYS A 68 16.76 2.72 8.33
C LYS A 68 15.43 2.43 9.05
N GLY A 69 14.88 1.25 8.83
CA GLY A 69 13.60 0.81 9.39
C GLY A 69 12.39 1.13 8.52
N CYS A 70 12.56 1.70 7.32
CA CYS A 70 11.49 1.97 6.35
C CYS A 70 11.62 1.10 5.07
N GLU A 71 12.48 0.08 5.07
CA GLU A 71 12.81 -0.74 3.90
C GLU A 71 11.61 -1.54 3.36
N HIS A 72 10.65 -1.84 4.25
CA HIS A 72 9.42 -2.57 4.00
C HIS A 72 8.21 -1.68 3.69
N VAL A 73 8.41 -0.36 3.57
CA VAL A 73 7.35 0.58 3.18
C VAL A 73 7.40 0.83 1.68
N THR A 74 6.22 0.80 1.06
CA THR A 74 6.02 1.10 -0.36
C THR A 74 4.86 2.07 -0.54
N ALA A 75 4.64 2.55 -1.77
CA ALA A 75 3.47 3.35 -2.10
C ALA A 75 2.88 2.97 -3.45
N MET A 76 1.55 2.76 -3.50
CA MET A 76 0.78 2.75 -4.75
C MET A 76 0.51 4.18 -5.21
N LYS A 77 0.65 4.43 -6.51
CA LYS A 77 0.66 5.77 -7.12
C LYS A 77 -0.37 5.89 -8.25
N PRO A 78 -1.69 5.84 -7.96
CA PRO A 78 -2.73 5.71 -8.99
C PRO A 78 -2.92 6.97 -9.88
N ALA A 79 -2.31 8.11 -9.54
CA ALA A 79 -2.36 9.30 -10.40
C ALA A 79 -1.10 10.18 -10.27
N LYS A 80 0.09 9.58 -10.38
CA LYS A 80 1.37 10.31 -10.41
C LYS A 80 1.35 11.37 -11.52
N GLY A 81 1.82 12.58 -11.22
CA GLY A 81 1.85 13.72 -12.16
C GLY A 81 0.54 14.53 -12.26
N LYS A 82 -0.55 14.09 -11.64
CA LYS A 82 -1.81 14.84 -11.51
C LYS A 82 -2.05 15.24 -10.05
N SER A 83 -3.12 14.74 -9.42
CA SER A 83 -3.34 14.86 -7.98
C SER A 83 -2.25 14.16 -7.15
N ASN A 84 -1.46 13.26 -7.76
CA ASN A 84 -0.32 12.57 -7.13
C ASN A 84 -0.64 11.96 -5.75
N PRO A 85 -1.76 11.21 -5.61
CA PRO A 85 -2.10 10.52 -4.39
C PRO A 85 -1.11 9.38 -4.12
N ARG A 86 -0.97 9.02 -2.85
CA ARG A 86 -0.20 7.87 -2.39
C ARG A 86 -1.02 7.05 -1.43
N ILE A 87 -1.14 5.76 -1.71
CA ILE A 87 -1.57 4.77 -0.72
C ILE A 87 -0.27 4.14 -0.23
N TYR A 88 0.15 4.51 0.97
CA TYR A 88 1.33 3.94 1.61
C TYR A 88 1.01 2.55 2.12
N CYS A 89 1.89 1.61 1.82
CA CYS A 89 1.72 0.22 2.16
C CYS A 89 2.88 -0.30 2.99
N GLN A 90 2.61 -1.32 3.78
CA GLN A 90 3.63 -2.15 4.40
C GLN A 90 3.69 -3.50 3.67
N GLN A 91 4.89 -4.02 3.41
CA GLN A 91 5.06 -5.31 2.73
C GLN A 91 6.02 -6.24 3.47
N PHE A 92 5.67 -7.52 3.59
CA PHE A 92 6.53 -8.52 4.23
C PHE A 92 6.11 -9.94 3.84
N ALA A 93 7.02 -10.89 4.02
CA ALA A 93 6.71 -12.30 3.89
C ALA A 93 6.14 -12.82 5.22
N ARG A 94 5.00 -13.48 5.15
CA ARG A 94 4.46 -14.33 6.21
C ARG A 94 5.05 -15.72 6.06
N GLU A 95 6.07 -16.01 6.86
CA GLU A 95 6.78 -17.30 6.80
C GLU A 95 5.84 -18.48 7.09
N ASP A 96 4.86 -18.29 7.98
CA ASP A 96 3.87 -19.30 8.37
C ASP A 96 3.00 -19.79 7.20
N LYS A 97 2.76 -18.94 6.20
CA LYS A 97 1.88 -19.24 5.06
C LYS A 97 2.61 -19.18 3.71
N GLN A 98 3.94 -18.99 3.71
CA GLN A 98 4.72 -18.67 2.50
C GLN A 98 4.06 -17.59 1.63
N LEU A 99 3.47 -16.58 2.29
CA LEU A 99 2.61 -15.58 1.67
C LEU A 99 3.30 -14.22 1.66
N TYR A 100 3.47 -13.60 0.50
CA TYR A 100 3.91 -12.21 0.43
C TYR A 100 2.72 -11.27 0.60
N VAL A 101 2.75 -10.50 1.68
CA VAL A 101 1.67 -9.63 2.10
C VAL A 101 1.99 -8.19 1.72
N ILE A 102 0.99 -7.46 1.24
CA ILE A 102 1.01 -6.01 1.08
C ILE A 102 -0.23 -5.45 1.77
N ILE A 103 -0.06 -4.55 2.73
CA ILE A 103 -1.15 -3.94 3.49
C ILE A 103 -1.23 -2.47 3.11
N MET A 104 -2.36 -2.05 2.53
CA MET A 104 -2.66 -0.63 2.32
C MET A 104 -2.96 0.02 3.66
N ALA A 105 -2.06 0.89 4.12
CA ALA A 105 -2.04 1.37 5.50
C ALA A 105 -2.52 2.80 5.65
N GLU A 106 -2.02 3.75 4.87
CA GLU A 106 -2.42 5.16 4.97
C GLU A 106 -2.58 5.83 3.60
N LEU A 107 -3.56 6.74 3.49
CA LEU A 107 -3.79 7.56 2.31
C LEU A 107 -3.17 8.95 2.48
N LEU A 108 -2.43 9.38 1.46
CA LEU A 108 -2.13 10.78 1.20
C LEU A 108 -2.83 11.19 -0.08
N GLN A 109 -3.91 11.97 0.04
CA GLN A 109 -4.73 12.37 -1.10
C GLN A 109 -3.99 13.18 -2.16
N LYS A 110 -2.98 13.95 -1.74
CA LYS A 110 -2.17 14.78 -2.64
C LYS A 110 -0.76 14.98 -2.13
N LYS A 111 0.22 14.55 -2.92
CA LYS A 111 1.63 14.89 -2.73
C LYS A 111 1.99 16.11 -3.59
N THR A 112 2.43 17.19 -2.95
CA THR A 112 2.68 18.49 -3.60
C THR A 112 4.15 18.71 -3.99
N SER A 113 5.08 18.04 -3.33
CA SER A 113 6.52 18.15 -3.56
C SER A 113 7.03 17.10 -4.56
N GLN A 114 8.20 17.32 -5.16
CA GLN A 114 8.92 16.28 -5.90
C GLN A 114 9.55 15.26 -4.93
N GLY A 115 10.33 15.73 -3.94
CA GLY A 115 10.95 14.89 -2.89
C GLY A 115 10.05 14.62 -1.68
N LEU A 116 10.52 13.86 -0.69
CA LEU A 116 9.75 13.59 0.54
C LEU A 116 9.82 14.78 1.50
N SER A 117 8.66 15.40 1.78
CA SER A 117 8.46 16.38 2.83
C SER A 117 8.40 15.72 4.21
N LYS A 118 8.41 16.56 5.26
CA LYS A 118 8.24 16.11 6.65
C LYS A 118 6.95 15.31 6.85
N LYS A 119 5.86 15.68 6.18
CA LYS A 119 4.57 14.98 6.26
C LYS A 119 4.66 13.57 5.70
N GLU A 120 5.22 13.41 4.50
CA GLU A 120 5.38 12.07 3.90
C GLU A 120 6.30 11.20 4.74
N LYS A 121 7.42 11.74 5.23
CA LYS A 121 8.34 11.00 6.13
C LYS A 121 7.66 10.54 7.41
N GLN A 122 6.79 11.36 8.00
CA GLN A 122 6.02 10.97 9.19
C GLN A 122 5.02 9.84 8.89
N ILE A 123 4.31 9.89 7.75
CA ILE A 123 3.41 8.80 7.33
C ILE A 123 4.21 7.51 7.15
N ILE A 124 5.32 7.56 6.42
CA ILE A 124 6.17 6.38 6.16
C ILE A 124 6.65 5.75 7.47
N ARG A 125 7.13 6.55 8.44
CA ARG A 125 7.56 6.05 9.75
C ARG A 125 6.43 5.38 10.54
N ARG A 126 5.23 5.97 10.52
CA ARG A 126 4.06 5.35 11.18
C ARG A 126 3.72 4.01 10.54
N VAL A 127 3.59 3.98 9.20
CA VAL A 127 3.32 2.75 8.44
C VAL A 127 4.39 1.69 8.69
N ALA A 128 5.67 2.08 8.76
CA ALA A 128 6.76 1.18 9.09
C ALA A 128 6.59 0.53 10.48
N SER A 129 6.09 1.29 11.46
CA SER A 129 5.93 0.85 12.85
C SER A 129 4.68 0.03 13.13
N TYR A 130 3.73 -0.03 12.19
CA TYR A 130 2.49 -0.78 12.38
C TYR A 130 2.74 -2.29 12.44
N THR A 131 1.99 -2.93 13.32
CA THR A 131 1.90 -4.38 13.47
C THR A 131 0.46 -4.82 13.25
N TYR A 132 0.29 -6.02 12.68
CA TYR A 132 -1.01 -6.47 12.20
C TYR A 132 -1.41 -7.86 12.70
N GLU A 133 -2.68 -7.98 13.07
CA GLU A 133 -3.43 -9.23 13.13
C GLU A 133 -4.22 -9.39 11.84
N PHE A 134 -4.21 -10.60 11.28
CA PHE A 134 -4.81 -10.88 9.97
C PHE A 134 -6.20 -11.49 10.11
N GLU A 135 -7.16 -10.91 9.40
CA GLU A 135 -8.50 -11.44 9.21
C GLU A 135 -8.59 -11.97 7.76
N ASP A 136 -8.47 -13.30 7.63
CA ASP A 136 -8.37 -14.04 6.36
C ASP A 136 -9.70 -14.58 5.86
#